data_AF-A0A941PKF5-F1
#
_entry.id   AF-A0A941PKF5-F1
#
_cell.length_a   1.000
_cell.length_b   1.000
_cell.length_c   1.000
_cell.angle_alpha   90.00
_cell.angle_beta   90.00
_cell.angle_gamma   90.00
#
_symmetry.space_group_name_H-M   'P 1'
#
loop_
_entity.id
_entity.type
_entity.pdbx_description
1 polymer ?
#
loop_
_entity_poly.entity_id
_entity_poly.type
_entity_poly.pdbx_seq_one_letter_code
_entity_poly.pdbx_strand_id
1 'polypeptide(L)'
;MADVAIGEARFDFGHVVGETFALIGRNFVAFALLAIVLVGAPRFGVLYAEAVLYEQGSPLAAWTPLGTVLITLVPTYVLQGTLTRASVDDLSKKGVSIGAALGDGLRYFFPLFIVALLTGLGVLVGLLFL
;
A
#
# COMPACT_ATOMS: atom_id res chain seq x y z
N MET A 1 -26.22 -22.84 -40.27
CA MET A 1 -26.13 -23.37 -38.89
C MET A 1 -24.98 -22.64 -38.22
N ALA A 2 -25.22 -22.16 -36.99
CA ALA A 2 -24.33 -21.44 -36.09
C ALA A 2 -23.90 -20.02 -36.52
N ASP A 3 -24.80 -19.07 -36.28
CA ASP A 3 -24.45 -17.66 -36.04
C ASP A 3 -23.76 -17.57 -34.68
N VAL A 4 -22.44 -17.34 -34.66
CA VAL A 4 -21.70 -17.12 -33.42
C VAL A 4 -21.92 -15.67 -33.01
N ALA A 5 -22.99 -15.43 -32.26
CA ALA A 5 -23.18 -14.18 -31.54
C ALA A 5 -22.07 -14.05 -30.50
N ILE A 6 -20.97 -13.39 -30.88
CA ILE A 6 -20.03 -12.83 -29.92
C ILE A 6 -20.78 -11.68 -29.26
N GLY A 7 -21.56 -12.00 -28.23
CA GLY A 7 -22.16 -10.99 -27.36
C GLY A 7 -21.03 -10.10 -26.86
N GLU A 8 -21.11 -8.81 -27.13
CA GLU A 8 -20.17 -7.82 -26.63
C GLU A 8 -20.06 -8.02 -25.11
N ALA A 9 -18.95 -8.57 -24.65
CA ALA A 9 -18.59 -8.59 -23.24
C ALA A 9 -18.32 -7.14 -22.83
N ARG A 10 -19.41 -6.42 -22.60
CA ARG A 10 -19.40 -5.01 -22.28
C ARG A 10 -18.80 -4.91 -20.88
N PHE A 11 -17.63 -4.28 -20.79
CA PHE A 11 -16.96 -4.06 -19.53
C PHE A 11 -17.87 -3.24 -18.59
N ASP A 12 -18.42 -3.90 -17.59
CA ASP A 12 -19.27 -3.26 -16.58
C ASP A 12 -18.38 -2.70 -15.48
N PHE A 13 -17.98 -1.44 -15.65
CA PHE A 13 -17.20 -0.72 -14.66
C PHE A 13 -17.93 -0.63 -13.30
N GLY A 14 -19.26 -0.54 -13.31
CA GLY A 14 -20.06 -0.47 -12.09
C GLY A 14 -19.95 -1.74 -11.27
N HIS A 15 -19.95 -2.89 -11.92
CA HIS A 15 -19.73 -4.19 -11.28
C HIS A 15 -18.35 -4.27 -10.62
N VAL A 16 -17.27 -3.87 -11.31
CA VAL A 16 -15.89 -3.93 -10.80
C VAL A 16 -15.69 -3.02 -9.58
N VAL A 17 -16.20 -1.78 -9.65
CA VAL A 17 -16.14 -0.85 -8.52
C VAL A 17 -16.95 -1.37 -7.33
N GLY A 18 -18.16 -1.88 -7.58
CA GLY A 18 -19.01 -2.49 -6.57
C GLY A 18 -18.35 -3.68 -5.87
N GLU A 19 -17.68 -4.55 -6.63
CA GLU A 19 -16.94 -5.70 -6.10
C GLU A 19 -15.74 -5.25 -5.25
N THR A 20 -15.05 -4.18 -5.65
CA THR A 20 -13.94 -3.60 -4.89
C THR A 20 -14.40 -3.03 -3.54
N PHE A 21 -15.51 -2.29 -3.51
CA PHE A 21 -16.08 -1.78 -2.26
C PHE A 21 -16.66 -2.89 -1.39
N ALA A 22 -17.29 -3.92 -1.98
CA ALA A 22 -17.79 -5.07 -1.25
C ALA A 22 -16.65 -5.87 -0.58
N LEU A 23 -15.52 -6.03 -1.28
CA LEU A 23 -14.29 -6.60 -0.74
C LEU A 23 -13.78 -5.82 0.48
N ILE A 24 -13.68 -4.49 0.34
CA ILE A 24 -13.22 -3.61 1.43
C ILE A 24 -14.20 -3.69 2.60
N GLY A 25 -15.51 -3.69 2.35
CA GLY A 25 -16.54 -3.78 3.39
C GLY A 25 -16.51 -5.11 4.15
N ARG A 26 -16.36 -6.24 3.44
CA ARG A 26 -16.29 -7.59 4.04
C ARG A 26 -15.05 -7.77 4.92
N ASN A 27 -13.93 -7.16 4.55
CA ASN A 27 -12.63 -7.32 5.22
C ASN A 27 -12.17 -6.05 5.96
N PHE A 28 -13.09 -5.11 6.21
CA PHE A 28 -12.76 -3.77 6.71
C PHE A 28 -11.94 -3.81 7.99
N VAL A 29 -12.36 -4.62 8.96
CA VAL A 29 -11.69 -4.72 10.27
C VAL A 29 -10.26 -5.24 10.11
N ALA A 30 -10.05 -6.27 9.30
CA ALA A 30 -8.72 -6.83 9.05
C ALA A 30 -7.78 -5.82 8.40
N PHE A 31 -8.26 -5.14 7.35
CA PHE A 31 -7.47 -4.14 6.63
C PHE A 31 -7.19 -2.89 7.47
N ALA A 32 -8.18 -2.44 8.25
CA ALA A 32 -8.02 -1.31 9.16
C ALA A 32 -6.99 -1.60 10.25
N LEU A 33 -7.05 -2.78 10.88
CA LEU A 33 -6.07 -3.18 11.90
C LEU A 33 -4.67 -3.29 11.33
N LEU A 34 -4.50 -3.91 10.16
CA LEU A 34 -3.20 -3.97 9.48
C LEU A 34 -2.68 -2.58 9.14
N ALA A 35 -3.53 -1.70 8.62
CA ALA A 35 -3.15 -0.33 8.28
C ALA A 35 -2.72 0.46 9.51
N ILE A 36 -3.45 0.35 10.61
CA ILE A 36 -3.11 1.01 11.88
C ILE A 36 -1.82 0.45 12.45
N VAL A 37 -1.65 -0.87 12.52
CA VAL A 37 -0.49 -1.50 13.17
C VAL A 37 0.78 -1.31 12.33
N LEU A 38 0.71 -1.53 11.03
CA LEU A 38 1.88 -1.45 10.16
C LEU A 38 2.23 -0.01 9.83
N VAL A 39 1.27 0.85 9.48
CA VAL A 39 1.58 2.20 8.98
C VAL A 39 1.17 3.27 9.98
N GLY A 40 -0.03 3.19 10.54
CA GLY A 40 -0.59 4.22 11.42
C GLY A 40 0.27 4.47 12.67
N ALA A 41 0.58 3.42 13.42
CA ALA A 41 1.32 3.51 14.67
C ALA A 41 2.79 3.93 14.44
N PRO A 42 3.55 3.34 13.49
CA PRO A 42 4.90 3.80 13.21
C PRO A 42 4.94 5.24 12.70
N ARG A 43 4.02 5.63 11.83
CA ARG A 43 3.94 7.01 11.32
C ARG A 43 3.60 8.00 12.44
N PHE A 44 2.66 7.66 13.32
CA PHE A 44 2.33 8.50 14.46
C PHE A 44 3.53 8.67 15.40
N GLY A 45 4.24 7.58 15.72
CA GLY A 45 5.42 7.65 16.57
C GLY A 45 6.53 8.53 15.98
N VAL A 46 6.75 8.44 14.66
CA VAL A 46 7.69 9.30 13.96
C VAL A 46 7.26 10.77 14.01
N LEU A 47 6.01 11.09 13.66
CA LEU A 47 5.50 12.47 13.70
C LEU A 47 5.57 13.08 15.10
N TYR A 48 5.29 12.28 16.13
CA TYR A 48 5.42 12.73 17.51
C TYR A 48 6.88 13.02 17.88
N ALA A 49 7.81 12.13 17.50
CA ALA A 49 9.23 12.35 17.72
C ALA A 49 9.76 13.59 16.97
N GLU A 50 9.32 13.81 15.74
CA GLU A 50 9.64 15.01 14.97
C GLU A 50 9.17 16.27 15.70
N ALA A 51 7.91 16.29 16.15
CA ALA A 51 7.34 17.43 16.87
C ALA A 51 8.16 17.80 18.12
N VAL A 52 8.57 16.80 18.91
CA VAL A 52 9.41 16.99 20.10
C VAL A 52 10.80 17.53 19.75
N LEU A 53 11.42 17.02 18.68
CA LEU A 53 12.75 17.46 18.23
C LEU A 53 12.73 18.90 17.72
N TYR A 54 11.67 19.31 17.02
CA TYR A 54 11.47 20.69 16.59
C TYR A 54 11.25 21.64 17.77
N GLU A 55 10.44 21.25 18.76
CA GLU A 55 10.20 22.05 19.97
C GLU A 55 11.50 22.30 20.77
N GLN A 56 12.37 21.30 20.83
CA GLN A 56 13.66 21.38 21.53
C GLN A 56 14.76 22.12 20.74
N GLY A 57 14.50 22.55 19.50
CA GLY A 57 15.50 23.19 18.65
C GLY A 57 16.70 22.29 18.33
N SER A 58 16.48 20.97 18.31
CA SER A 58 17.56 20.00 18.13
C SER A 58 18.15 20.07 16.71
N PRO A 59 19.49 20.03 16.53
CA PRO A 59 20.11 19.90 15.21
C PRO A 59 19.68 18.64 14.46
N LEU A 60 19.19 17.61 15.17
CA LEU A 60 18.66 16.38 14.59
C LEU A 60 17.36 16.62 13.80
N ALA A 61 16.64 17.73 14.06
CA ALA A 61 15.44 18.11 13.34
C ALA A 61 15.68 18.43 11.85
N ALA A 62 16.93 18.65 11.43
CA ALA A 62 17.28 18.77 10.02
C ALA A 62 17.30 17.41 9.29
N TRP A 63 17.49 16.31 10.03
CA TRP A 63 17.60 14.95 9.50
C TRP A 63 16.30 14.16 9.59
N THR A 64 15.30 14.71 10.30
CA THR A 64 13.99 14.06 10.49
C THR A 64 13.31 13.68 9.18
N PRO A 65 13.31 14.49 8.10
CA PRO A 65 12.62 14.08 6.87
C PRO A 65 13.23 12.81 6.26
N LEU A 66 14.56 12.67 6.33
CA LEU A 66 15.27 11.50 5.81
C LEU A 66 14.99 10.27 6.67
N GLY A 67 15.04 10.41 8.00
CA GLY A 67 14.71 9.33 8.94
C GLY A 67 13.27 8.86 8.81
N THR A 68 12.34 9.80 8.65
CA THR A 68 10.91 9.55 8.44
C THR A 68 10.65 8.75 7.18
N VAL A 69 11.29 9.11 6.07
CA VAL A 69 11.20 8.33 4.83
C VAL A 69 11.67 6.89 5.10
N LEU A 70 12.85 6.69 5.69
CA LEU A 70 13.40 5.35 5.90
C LEU A 70 12.53 4.48 6.83
N ILE A 71 12.02 5.05 7.92
CA ILE A 71 11.21 4.33 8.91
C ILE A 71 9.83 3.98 8.36
N THR A 72 9.21 4.90 7.60
CA THR A 72 7.85 4.69 7.07
C THR A 72 7.83 3.87 5.78
N LEU A 73 8.98 3.74 5.11
CA LEU A 73 9.09 3.04 3.84
C LEU A 73 8.78 1.55 3.95
N VAL A 74 9.42 0.85 4.89
CA VAL A 74 9.26 -0.61 5.04
C VAL A 74 7.81 -1.00 5.33
N PRO A 75 7.14 -0.42 6.34
CA PRO A 75 5.79 -0.81 6.66
C PRO A 75 4.78 -0.45 5.56
N THR A 76 5.03 0.63 4.82
CA THR A 76 4.18 1.04 3.70
C THR A 76 4.20 -0.01 2.60
N TYR A 77 5.38 -0.47 2.16
CA TYR A 77 5.46 -1.47 1.10
C TYR A 77 4.99 -2.85 1.54
N VAL A 78 5.23 -3.23 2.80
CA VAL A 78 4.69 -4.47 3.36
C VAL A 78 3.16 -4.43 3.40
N LEU A 79 2.56 -3.32 3.85
CA LEU A 79 1.11 -3.16 3.85
C LEU A 79 0.55 -3.21 2.42
N GLN A 80 1.19 -2.53 1.48
CA GLN A 80 0.77 -2.52 0.08
C GLN A 80 0.74 -3.95 -0.51
N GLY A 81 1.82 -4.71 -0.34
CA GLY A 81 1.87 -6.11 -0.79
C GLY A 81 0.84 -7.01 -0.10
N THR A 82 0.65 -6.81 1.21
CA THR A 82 -0.33 -7.56 2.02
C THR A 82 -1.75 -7.33 1.54
N LEU A 83 -2.14 -6.07 1.33
CA LEU A 83 -3.48 -5.70 0.86
C LEU A 83 -3.73 -6.16 -0.57
N THR A 84 -2.74 -6.06 -1.45
CA THR A 84 -2.86 -6.58 -2.82
C THR A 84 -3.07 -8.09 -2.80
N ARG A 85 -2.28 -8.84 -2.01
CA ARG A 85 -2.44 -10.29 -1.91
C ARG A 85 -3.79 -10.69 -1.33
N ALA A 86 -4.19 -10.05 -0.23
CA ALA A 86 -5.47 -10.32 0.42
C ALA A 86 -6.66 -10.05 -0.51
N SER A 87 -6.59 -8.97 -1.31
CA SER A 87 -7.60 -8.66 -2.34
C SER A 87 -7.69 -9.76 -3.39
N VAL A 88 -6.55 -10.26 -3.88
CA VAL A 88 -6.51 -11.34 -4.89
C VAL A 88 -7.08 -12.64 -4.32
N ASP A 89 -6.75 -13.00 -3.08
CA ASP A 89 -7.23 -14.23 -2.45
C ASP A 89 -8.75 -14.19 -2.17
N ASP A 90 -9.29 -13.03 -1.81
CA ASP A 90 -10.73 -12.83 -1.65
C ASP A 90 -11.49 -12.88 -2.98
N LEU A 91 -10.99 -12.21 -4.03
CA LEU A 91 -11.55 -12.30 -5.39
C LEU A 91 -11.46 -13.73 -5.96
N SER A 92 -10.46 -14.50 -5.55
CA SER A 92 -10.30 -15.91 -5.91
C SER A 92 -11.19 -16.86 -5.10
N LYS A 93 -12.05 -16.34 -4.21
CA LYS A 93 -12.90 -17.13 -3.29
C LYS A 93 -12.15 -18.07 -2.35
N LYS A 94 -10.86 -17.79 -2.09
CA LYS A 94 -10.02 -18.57 -1.17
C LYS A 94 -10.15 -18.12 0.29
N GLY A 95 -10.75 -16.95 0.52
CA GLY A 95 -10.85 -16.31 1.82
C GLY A 95 -9.57 -15.57 2.21
N VAL A 96 -9.70 -14.54 3.06
CA VAL A 96 -8.56 -13.70 3.48
C VAL A 96 -7.83 -14.33 4.67
N SER A 97 -6.56 -14.67 4.48
CA SER A 97 -5.65 -15.05 5.57
C SER A 97 -4.63 -13.95 5.82
N ILE A 98 -4.81 -13.22 6.92
CA ILE A 98 -3.95 -12.08 7.30
C ILE A 98 -2.48 -12.50 7.45
N GLY A 99 -2.22 -13.65 8.09
CA GLY A 99 -0.86 -14.14 8.32
C GLY A 99 -0.14 -14.53 7.03
N ALA A 100 -0.85 -15.21 6.11
CA ALA A 100 -0.30 -15.56 4.80
C ALA A 100 -0.06 -14.31 3.95
N ALA A 101 -1.02 -13.37 3.94
CA ALA A 101 -0.90 -12.12 3.20
C ALA A 101 0.27 -11.26 3.71
N LEU A 102 0.52 -11.22 5.03
CA LEU A 102 1.65 -10.50 5.61
C LEU A 102 2.99 -11.12 5.23
N GLY A 103 3.08 -12.45 5.24
CA GLY A 103 4.27 -13.18 4.78
C GLY A 103 4.56 -12.92 3.30
N ASP A 104 3.53 -12.91 2.46
CA ASP A 104 3.67 -12.54 1.06
C ASP A 104 4.06 -11.05 0.89
N GLY A 105 3.50 -10.14 1.70
CA GLY A 105 3.88 -8.72 1.71
C GLY A 105 5.37 -8.50 2.03
N LEU A 106 5.90 -9.23 3.01
CA LEU A 106 7.34 -9.26 3.34
C LEU A 106 8.17 -9.85 2.21
N ARG A 107 7.70 -10.91 1.54
CA ARG A 107 8.39 -11.54 0.42
C ARG A 107 8.49 -10.62 -0.80
N TYR A 108 7.44 -9.86 -1.07
CA TYR A 108 7.40 -8.91 -2.19
C TYR A 108 7.92 -7.51 -1.84
N PHE A 109 8.40 -7.30 -0.61
CA PHE A 109 8.99 -6.04 -0.18
C PHE A 109 10.11 -5.56 -1.12
N PHE A 110 11.10 -6.41 -1.41
CA PHE A 110 12.23 -6.04 -2.28
C PHE A 110 11.80 -5.67 -3.71
N PRO A 111 10.98 -6.48 -4.41
CA PRO A 111 10.44 -6.10 -5.71
C PRO A 111 9.69 -4.76 -5.67
N LEU A 112 8.82 -4.53 -4.69
CA LEU A 112 8.08 -3.27 -4.54
C LEU A 112 9.01 -2.09 -4.26
N PHE A 113 10.07 -2.30 -3.47
CA PHE A 113 11.08 -1.30 -3.18
C PHE A 113 11.86 -0.88 -4.43
N ILE A 114 12.22 -1.83 -5.30
CA ILE A 114 12.89 -1.52 -6.57
C ILE A 114 11.98 -0.65 -7.45
N VAL A 115 10.70 -1.03 -7.58
CA VAL A 115 9.72 -0.25 -8.35
C VAL A 115 9.59 1.17 -7.79
N ALA A 116 9.53 1.30 -6.47
CA ALA A 116 9.50 2.59 -5.80
C ALA A 116 10.73 3.45 -6.07
N LEU A 117 11.92 2.85 -6.03
CA LEU A 117 13.18 3.53 -6.31
C LEU A 117 13.22 4.03 -7.76
N LEU A 118 12.82 3.18 -8.72
CA LEU A 118 12.72 3.58 -10.13
C LEU A 118 11.70 4.71 -10.34
N THR A 119 10.57 4.64 -9.66
CA THR A 119 9.53 5.68 -9.70
C THR A 119 10.05 6.99 -9.12
N GLY A 120 10.73 6.94 -7.96
CA GLY A 120 11.32 8.10 -7.32
C GLY A 120 12.40 8.76 -8.18
N LEU A 121 13.26 7.97 -8.83
CA LEU A 121 14.23 8.49 -9.80
C LEU A 121 13.54 9.13 -11.01
N GLY A 122 12.48 8.51 -11.53
CA GLY A 122 11.69 9.08 -12.62
C GLY A 122 11.07 10.44 -12.26
N VAL A 123 10.50 10.56 -11.06
CA VAL A 123 9.97 11.83 -10.54
C VAL A 123 11.08 12.88 -10.37
N LEU A 124 12.23 12.50 -9.84
CA LEU A 124 13.36 13.41 -9.62
C LEU A 124 13.89 13.95 -10.95
N VAL A 125 14.05 13.08 -11.95
CA VAL A 125 14.42 13.49 -13.31
C VAL A 125 13.35 14.41 -13.89
N GLY A 126 12.07 14.07 -13.77
CA GLY A 126 10.97 14.91 -14.25
C GLY A 126 10.95 16.30 -13.63
N LEU A 127 11.21 16.40 -12.32
CA LEU A 127 11.33 17.68 -11.61
C LEU A 127 12.54 18.50 -12.04
N LEU A 128 13.64 17.86 -12.45
CA LEU A 128 14.83 18.56 -12.95
C LEU A 128 14.58 19.23 -14.30
N PHE A 129 13.65 18.69 -15.09
CA PHE A 129 13.25 19.23 -16.40
C PHE A 129 12.03 20.18 -16.35
N LEU A 130 11.46 20.43 -15.17
CA LEU A 130 10.34 21.35 -14.95
C LEU A 130 10.84 22.76 -14.59
#